data_AF-A0A413IH68-F1
#
_entry.id   AF-A0A413IH68-F1
#
_cell.length_a   1.000
_cell.length_b   1.000
_cell.length_c   1.000
_cell.angle_alpha   90.00
_cell.angle_beta   90.00
_cell.angle_gamma   90.00
#
_symmetry.space_group_name_H-M   'P 1'
#
loop_
_entity.id
_entity.type
_entity.pdbx_description
1 polymer ?
#
loop_
_entity_poly.entity_id
_entity_poly.type
_entity_poly.pdbx_seq_one_letter_code
_entity_poly.pdbx_strand_id
1 'polypeptide(L)'
;MDNMIIINVMIDTLNISIDRSGIDENIDLIGEIGARIEIDPYNSNELKVEGKLGNLKVVVTGMEIRIYGSIAKYLKGDNLETLSLEELKMAIEKLE
;
A
#
# COMPACT_ATOMS: atom_id res chain seq x y z
N MET A 1 15.43 3.92 -15.27
CA MET A 1 15.70 3.84 -13.82
C MET A 1 14.68 2.85 -13.32
N ASP A 2 15.12 1.73 -12.77
CA ASP A 2 14.20 0.69 -12.31
C ASP A 2 13.56 1.13 -10.99
N ASN A 3 12.23 1.10 -10.93
CA ASN A 3 11.49 1.39 -9.70
C ASN A 3 11.84 0.32 -8.67
N MET A 4 12.57 0.70 -7.63
CA MET A 4 13.00 -0.23 -6.58
C MET A 4 11.88 -0.40 -5.53
N ILE A 5 11.21 -1.55 -5.55
CA ILE A 5 10.26 -1.95 -4.51
C ILE A 5 11.04 -2.65 -3.38
N ILE A 6 11.03 -2.08 -2.18
CA ILE A 6 11.66 -2.69 -0.98
C ILE A 6 10.57 -3.38 -0.15
N ILE A 7 10.61 -4.71 -0.08
CA ILE A 7 9.69 -5.53 0.74
C ILE A 7 10.45 -6.03 1.98
N ASN A 8 10.14 -5.51 3.18
CA ASN A 8 10.69 -5.98 4.46
C ASN A 8 9.65 -6.84 5.18
N VAL A 9 9.92 -8.14 5.34
CA VAL A 9 8.94 -9.11 5.84
C VAL A 9 9.29 -9.56 7.28
N MET A 10 8.62 -9.03 8.30
CA MET A 10 8.09 -9.92 9.35
C MET A 10 7.00 -10.70 8.62
N ILE A 11 7.07 -12.04 8.57
CA ILE A 11 6.59 -12.92 7.47
C ILE A 11 5.22 -12.58 6.81
N ASP A 12 4.32 -11.85 7.48
CA ASP A 12 3.00 -11.45 6.99
C ASP A 12 2.80 -9.94 6.74
N THR A 13 3.79 -9.07 6.95
CA THR A 13 3.64 -7.61 6.83
C THR A 13 4.08 -7.11 5.45
N LEU A 14 3.16 -6.45 4.75
CA LEU A 14 3.43 -5.69 3.52
C LEU A 14 4.01 -4.33 3.87
N ASN A 15 5.05 -3.95 3.15
CA ASN A 15 5.50 -2.58 3.04
C ASN A 15 5.89 -2.34 1.59
N ILE A 16 5.06 -1.57 0.87
CA ILE A 16 5.34 -1.14 -0.50
C ILE A 16 5.54 0.37 -0.47
N SER A 17 6.61 0.84 -1.10
CA SER A 17 6.85 2.25 -1.35
C SER A 17 7.12 2.45 -2.84
N ILE A 18 6.41 3.39 -3.45
CA ILE A 18 6.61 3.80 -4.83
C ILE A 18 6.98 5.27 -4.82
N ASP A 19 8.18 5.57 -5.28
CA ASP A 19 8.66 6.95 -5.44
C ASP A 19 8.07 7.60 -6.69
N ARG A 20 7.89 8.92 -6.66
CA ARG A 20 7.35 9.71 -7.78
C ARG A 20 8.13 9.51 -9.07
N SER A 21 9.44 9.31 -9.01
CA SER A 21 10.27 9.04 -10.20
C SER A 21 9.82 7.82 -11.01
N GLY A 22 9.07 6.91 -10.37
CA GLY A 22 8.50 5.73 -11.01
C GLY A 22 7.11 5.89 -11.58
N ILE A 23 6.53 7.09 -11.52
CA ILE A 23 5.14 7.38 -11.86
C ILE A 23 5.12 8.56 -12.84
N ASP A 24 4.21 8.54 -13.83
CA ASP A 24 4.02 9.66 -14.74
C ASP A 24 3.78 10.98 -13.98
N GLU A 25 4.59 12.00 -14.28
CA GLU A 25 4.60 13.30 -13.63
C GLU A 25 3.28 14.08 -13.77
N ASN A 26 2.45 13.73 -14.75
CA ASN A 26 1.17 14.38 -15.02
C ASN A 26 0.00 13.79 -14.20
N ILE A 27 0.19 12.65 -13.53
CA ILE A 27 -0.86 12.04 -12.73
C ILE A 27 -1.00 12.79 -11.40
N ASP A 28 -2.22 13.23 -11.08
CA ASP A 28 -2.58 13.66 -9.73
C ASP A 28 -2.73 12.44 -8.81
N LEU A 29 -1.64 12.08 -8.13
CA LEU A 29 -1.61 10.94 -7.23
C LEU A 29 -2.61 11.06 -6.08
N ILE A 30 -2.75 12.27 -5.54
CA ILE A 30 -3.60 12.53 -4.39
C ILE A 30 -5.06 12.34 -4.79
N GLY A 31 -5.48 12.93 -5.92
CA GLY A 31 -6.83 12.79 -6.45
C GLY A 31 -7.18 11.36 -6.83
N GLU A 32 -6.31 10.69 -7.60
CA GLU A 32 -6.56 9.33 -8.09
C GLU A 32 -6.61 8.30 -6.96
N ILE A 33 -5.60 8.25 -6.09
CA ILE A 33 -5.56 7.24 -5.03
C ILE A 33 -6.54 7.58 -3.91
N GLY A 34 -6.69 8.87 -3.58
CA GLY A 34 -7.65 9.33 -2.57
C GLY A 34 -9.08 8.90 -2.88
N ALA A 35 -9.48 8.88 -4.16
CA ALA A 35 -10.81 8.42 -4.58
C ALA A 35 -11.06 6.91 -4.40
N ARG A 36 -10.01 6.11 -4.15
CA ARG A 36 -10.07 4.63 -4.10
C ARG A 36 -9.89 4.05 -2.69
N ILE A 37 -9.71 4.91 -1.68
CA ILE A 37 -9.47 4.48 -0.30
C ILE A 37 -10.47 5.12 0.67
N GLU A 38 -10.64 4.49 1.82
CA GLU A 38 -11.34 5.08 2.96
C GLU A 38 -10.45 6.15 3.59
N ILE A 39 -10.67 7.42 3.21
CA ILE A 39 -9.87 8.57 3.68
C ILE A 39 -10.03 8.75 5.19
N ASP A 40 -8.90 8.93 5.88
CA ASP A 40 -8.84 9.42 7.26
C ASP A 40 -8.82 10.95 7.25
N PRO A 41 -9.93 11.63 7.61
CA PRO A 41 -10.01 13.09 7.54
C PRO A 41 -9.14 13.80 8.57
N TYR A 42 -8.69 13.11 9.62
CA TYR A 42 -7.85 13.72 10.68
C TYR A 42 -6.37 13.76 10.30
N ASN A 43 -5.95 12.81 9.46
CA ASN A 43 -4.56 12.69 9.01
C ASN A 43 -4.36 13.16 7.57
N SER A 44 -5.42 13.57 6.87
CA SER A 44 -5.39 14.04 5.49
C SER A 44 -5.48 15.56 5.35
N ASN A 45 -4.82 16.10 4.34
CA ASN A 45 -4.88 17.51 3.93
C ASN A 45 -4.53 17.63 2.44
N GLU A 46 -4.39 18.86 1.95
CA GLU A 46 -4.11 19.15 0.53
C GLU A 46 -2.79 18.56 0.00
N LEU A 47 -1.82 18.28 0.87
CA LEU A 47 -0.49 17.79 0.49
C LEU A 47 -0.32 16.27 0.69
N LYS A 48 -1.23 15.66 1.45
CA LYS A 48 -1.13 14.27 1.87
C LYS A 48 -2.51 13.70 2.13
N VAL A 49 -2.80 12.56 1.52
CA VAL A 49 -3.98 11.76 1.85
C VAL A 49 -3.54 10.49 2.57
N GLU A 50 -4.13 10.24 3.73
CA GLU A 50 -4.00 8.99 4.46
C GLU A 50 -5.35 8.29 4.50
N GLY A 51 -5.35 6.97 4.40
CA GLY A 51 -6.58 6.20 4.48
C GLY A 51 -6.32 4.71 4.51
N LYS A 52 -7.36 3.94 4.23
CA LYS A 52 -7.29 2.48 4.21
C LYS A 52 -7.88 1.88 2.94
N LEU A 53 -7.24 0.83 2.46
CA LEU A 53 -7.84 -0.14 1.55
C LEU A 53 -8.00 -1.45 2.32
N GLY A 54 -9.20 -1.69 2.86
CA GLY A 54 -9.43 -2.77 3.81
C GLY A 54 -8.57 -2.60 5.07
N ASN A 55 -7.66 -3.53 5.33
CA ASN A 55 -6.74 -3.45 6.47
C ASN A 55 -5.40 -2.77 6.15
N LEU A 56 -5.13 -2.46 4.88
CA LEU A 56 -3.88 -1.85 4.45
C LEU A 56 -3.98 -0.34 4.65
N LYS A 57 -3.02 0.23 5.37
CA LYS A 57 -2.88 1.67 5.46
C LYS A 57 -2.20 2.18 4.20
N VAL A 58 -2.79 3.19 3.60
CA VAL A 58 -2.31 3.86 2.39
C VAL A 58 -1.99 5.30 2.74
N VAL A 59 -0.79 5.75 2.36
CA VAL A 59 -0.33 7.13 2.53
C VAL A 59 0.15 7.61 1.17
N VAL A 60 -0.41 8.72 0.72
CA VAL A 60 -0.12 9.31 -0.58
C VAL A 60 0.30 10.75 -0.37
N THR A 61 1.41 11.12 -0.99
CA THR A 61 1.86 12.50 -1.10
C THR A 61 2.12 12.82 -2.57
N GLY A 62 2.44 14.06 -2.89
CA GLY A 62 2.93 14.41 -4.23
C GLY A 62 4.24 13.72 -4.63
N MET A 63 4.97 13.10 -3.67
CA MET A 63 6.30 12.54 -3.87
C MET A 63 6.36 11.02 -3.81
N GLU A 64 5.37 10.35 -3.20
CA GLU A 64 5.41 8.91 -3.00
C GLU A 64 4.03 8.35 -2.63
N ILE A 65 3.88 7.05 -2.88
CA ILE A 65 2.81 6.20 -2.37
C ILE A 65 3.43 5.18 -1.43
N ARG A 66 2.89 5.07 -0.21
CA ARG A 66 3.25 4.04 0.75
C ARG A 66 2.04 3.21 1.14
N ILE A 67 2.17 1.90 1.08
CA ILE A 67 1.13 0.95 1.48
C ILE A 67 1.75 -0.01 2.51
N TYR A 68 1.12 -0.12 3.68
CA TYR A 68 1.60 -1.02 4.71
C TYR A 68 0.46 -1.65 5.52
N GLY A 69 0.67 -2.89 5.93
CA GLY A 69 -0.30 -3.65 6.71
C GLY A 69 -0.07 -5.14 6.61
N SER A 70 -0.86 -5.94 7.33
CA SER A 70 -0.73 -7.40 7.26
C SER A 70 -1.40 -7.97 6.02
N ILE A 71 -0.63 -8.70 5.22
CA ILE A 71 -1.08 -9.49 4.08
C ILE A 71 -1.94 -10.66 4.54
N ALA A 72 -1.62 -11.27 5.69
CA ALA A 72 -2.43 -12.32 6.28
C ALA A 72 -3.87 -11.82 6.50
N LYS A 73 -4.04 -10.64 7.12
CA LYS A 73 -5.36 -10.03 7.28
C LYS A 73 -6.06 -9.74 5.97
N TYR A 74 -5.31 -9.26 4.99
CA TYR A 74 -5.85 -8.88 3.70
C TYR A 74 -6.44 -10.09 2.97
N LEU A 75 -5.76 -11.24 3.07
CA LEU A 75 -6.19 -12.48 2.42
C LEU A 75 -7.20 -13.31 3.23
N LYS A 76 -6.92 -13.51 4.52
CA LYS A 76 -7.64 -14.45 5.40
C LYS A 76 -8.67 -13.75 6.30
N GLY A 77 -8.60 -12.43 6.44
CA GLY A 77 -9.45 -11.65 7.36
C GLY A 77 -8.94 -11.60 8.80
N ASP A 78 -7.89 -12.36 9.15
CA ASP A 78 -7.24 -12.36 10.46
C ASP A 78 -5.71 -12.48 10.36
N ASN A 79 -5.02 -12.29 11.49
CA ASN A 79 -3.56 -12.39 11.64
C ASN A 79 -3.16 -13.49 12.63
N LEU A 80 -4.02 -14.49 12.83
CA LEU A 80 -3.77 -15.53 13.83
C LEU A 80 -2.73 -16.54 13.33
N GLU A 81 -2.59 -16.65 12.01
CA GLU A 81 -1.65 -17.55 11.35
C GLU A 81 -0.74 -16.80 10.39
N THR A 82 0.56 -17.08 10.49
CA THR A 82 1.57 -16.61 9.55
C THR A 82 1.32 -17.24 8.18
N LEU A 83 1.48 -16.46 7.10
CA LEU A 83 1.42 -17.01 5.74
C LEU A 83 2.65 -17.87 5.45
N SER A 84 2.44 -19.01 4.79
CA SER A 84 3.51 -19.71 4.10
C SER A 84 4.06 -18.87 2.94
N LEU A 85 5.28 -19.19 2.47
CA LEU A 85 5.88 -18.48 1.34
C LEU A 85 5.02 -18.56 0.07
N GLU A 86 4.31 -19.66 -0.13
CA GLU A 86 3.44 -19.85 -1.30
C GLU A 86 2.17 -19.00 -1.20
N GLU A 87 1.55 -18.94 -0.01
CA GLU A 87 0.43 -18.04 0.24
C GLU A 87 0.81 -16.58 0.09
N LEU A 88 2.02 -16.22 0.51
CA LEU A 88 2.56 -14.87 0.33
C LEU A 88 2.72 -14.51 -1.16
N LYS A 89 3.25 -15.42 -1.99
CA LYS A 89 3.38 -15.20 -3.44
C LYS A 89 2.02 -15.01 -4.10
N MET A 90 1.07 -15.91 -3.81
CA MET A 90 -0.31 -15.78 -4.31
C MET A 90 -0.97 -14.47 -3.85
N ALA A 91 -0.61 -13.96 -2.67
CA ALA A 91 -1.08 -12.68 -2.18
C ALA A 91 -0.59 -11.52 -3.03
N ILE A 92 0.71 -11.54 -3.35
CA ILE A 92 1.36 -10.51 -4.15
C ILE A 92 0.79 -10.52 -5.58
N GLU A 93 0.59 -11.70 -6.18
CA GLU A 93 -0.03 -11.83 -7.51
C GLU A 93 -1.46 -11.30 -7.56
N LYS A 94 -2.23 -11.37 -6.47
CA LYS A 94 -3.59 -10.78 -6.40
C LYS A 94 -3.60 -9.25 -6.29
N LEU A 95 -2.46 -8.65 -5.95
CA LEU A 95 -2.31 -7.20 -5.87
C LEU A 95 -1.88 -6.59 -7.22
N GLU A 96 -1.45 -7.40 -8.19
CA GLU A 96 -1.19 -7.02 -9.59
C GLU A 96 -2.48 -6.91 -10.42
#